data_AF-A0A0C9VAI9-F1
#
_entry.id   AF-A0A0C9VAI9-F1
#
_cell.length_a   1.000
_cell.length_b   1.000
_cell.length_c   1.000
_cell.angle_alpha   90.00
_cell.angle_beta   90.00
_cell.angle_gamma   90.00
#
_symmetry.space_group_name_H-M   'P 1'
#
loop_
_entity.id
_entity.type
_entity.pdbx_description
1 polymer ?
#
loop_
_entity_poly.entity_id
_entity_poly.type
_entity_poly.pdbx_seq_one_letter_code
_entity_poly.pdbx_strand_id
1 'polypeptide(L)' 'MTDSNQRNGLRLLSFDGGGIRGMSELLILKEIMERVRSQENLPSIPLPWEYFDMIGGTGTGG' A
#
# COMPACT_ATOMS: atom_id res chain seq x y z
N MET A 1 -22.67 -2.82 20.57
CA MET A 1 -21.77 -3.71 19.81
C MET A 1 -22.24 -3.70 18.37
N THR A 2 -21.73 -2.77 17.57
CA THR A 2 -22.10 -2.67 16.15
C THR A 2 -21.15 -3.54 15.35
N ASP A 3 -21.62 -4.72 14.95
CA ASP A 3 -21.04 -5.52 13.88
C ASP A 3 -21.18 -4.77 12.55
N SER A 4 -20.22 -3.88 12.27
CA SER A 4 -20.03 -3.32 10.94
C SER A 4 -19.25 -4.32 10.09
N ASN A 5 -19.94 -5.38 9.65
CA ASN A 5 -19.49 -6.22 8.54
C ASN A 5 -19.54 -5.39 7.23
N GLN A 6 -18.73 -4.34 7.15
CA GLN A 6 -18.35 -3.79 5.86
C GLN A 6 -17.38 -4.78 5.26
N ARG A 7 -17.84 -5.48 4.22
CA ARG A 7 -16.99 -6.27 3.33
C ARG A 7 -16.04 -5.33 2.59
N ASN A 8 -15.09 -4.74 3.30
CA ASN A 8 -13.91 -4.16 2.69
C ASN A 8 -13.21 -5.35 2.02
N GLY A 9 -13.27 -5.41 0.69
CA GLY A 9 -12.59 -6.45 -0.06
C GLY A 9 -11.12 -6.49 0.33
N LEU A 10 -10.53 -7.68 0.33
CA LEU A 10 -9.13 -7.90 0.69
C LEU A 10 -8.21 -6.98 -0.15
N ARG A 11 -7.39 -6.17 0.52
CA ARG A 11 -6.44 -5.25 -0.15
C ARG A 11 -5.05 -5.87 -0.12
N LEU A 12 -4.66 -6.43 -1.26
CA LEU A 12 -3.34 -7.05 -1.46
C LEU A 12 -2.41 -6.08 -2.19
N LEU A 13 -1.23 -5.86 -1.62
CA LEU A 13 -0.12 -5.19 -2.31
C LEU A 13 0.92 -6.25 -2.70
N SER A 14 1.31 -6.27 -3.97
CA SER A 14 2.35 -7.17 -4.47
C SER A 14 3.39 -6.42 -5.29
N PHE A 15 4.67 -6.68 -5.02
CA PHE A 15 5.80 -6.21 -5.81
C PHE A 15 6.39 -7.33 -6.67
N ASP A 16 6.72 -7.01 -7.91
CA ASP A 16 7.31 -8.00 -8.83
C ASP A 16 8.84 -8.02 -8.70
N GLY A 17 9.45 -9.13 -9.13
CA GLY A 17 10.89 -9.30 -9.18
C GLY A 17 11.52 -8.45 -10.30
N GLY A 18 11.89 -7.20 -10.01
CA GLY A 18 12.33 -6.24 -11.02
C GLY A 18 13.83 -5.92 -11.12
N GLY A 19 14.65 -6.32 -10.13
CA GLY A 19 16.05 -5.88 -10.02
C GLY A 19 16.14 -4.38 -9.70
N ILE A 20 16.99 -3.62 -10.40
CA ILE A 20 17.12 -2.15 -10.21
C ILE A 20 15.80 -1.38 -10.44
N ARG A 21 14.86 -1.99 -11.19
CA ARG A 21 13.55 -1.42 -11.49
C ARG A 21 12.58 -1.47 -10.30
N GLY A 22 12.91 -2.17 -9.21
CA GLY A 22 12.13 -2.11 -7.97
C GLY A 22 12.02 -0.69 -7.39
N MET A 23 12.99 0.19 -7.70
CA MET A 23 12.92 1.59 -7.28
C MET A 23 11.73 2.34 -7.88
N SER A 24 11.33 2.05 -9.11
CA SER A 24 10.14 2.69 -9.69
C SER A 24 8.86 2.27 -8.98
N GLU A 25 8.77 1.01 -8.54
CA GLU A 25 7.60 0.50 -7.81
C GLU A 25 7.46 1.17 -6.44
N LEU A 26 8.57 1.35 -5.73
CA LEU A 26 8.59 2.09 -4.46
C LEU A 26 8.24 3.57 -4.63
N LEU A 27 8.70 4.21 -5.72
CA LEU A 27 8.32 5.59 -6.03
C LEU A 27 6.83 5.72 -6.35
N ILE A 28 6.27 4.77 -7.10
CA ILE A 28 4.83 4.71 -7.38
C ILE A 28 4.05 4.51 -6.08
N LEU A 29 4.46 3.57 -5.22
CA LEU A 29 3.79 3.36 -3.93
C LEU A 29 3.85 4.62 -3.06
N LYS A 30 5.01 5.28 -2.99
CA LYS A 30 5.16 6.53 -2.24
C LYS A 30 4.18 7.61 -2.73
N GLU A 31 4.07 7.79 -4.04
CA GLU A 31 3.11 8.74 -4.64
C GLU A 31 1.66 8.35 -4.34
N ILE A 32 1.33 7.05 -4.35
CA ILE A 32 -0.01 6.56 -3.96
C ILE A 32 -0.30 6.94 -2.50
N MET A 33 0.63 6.69 -1.56
CA MET A 33 0.40 7.00 -0.15
C MET A 33 0.31 8.52 0.11
N GLU A 34 1.06 9.35 -0.64
CA GLU A 34 0.91 10.81 -0.59
C GLU A 34 -0.47 11.27 -1.06
N ARG A 35 -1.02 10.65 -2.12
CA ARG A 35 -2.38 10.93 -2.58
C ARG A 35 -3.42 10.53 -1.55
N VAL A 36 -3.27 9.36 -0.93
CA VAL A 36 -4.14 8.91 0.17
C VAL A 36 -4.14 9.92 1.30
N ARG A 37 -2.95 10.36 1.74
CA ARG A 37 -2.81 11.42 2.75
C ARG A 37 -3.58 12.68 2.35
N SER A 38 -3.42 13.15 1.11
CA SER A 38 -4.09 14.37 0.66
C SER A 38 -5.60 14.19 0.54
N GLN A 39 -6.09 13.03 0.10
CA GLN A 39 -7.52 12.76 -0.08
C GLN A 39 -8.25 12.56 1.25
N GLU A 40 -7.60 11.96 2.24
CA GLU A 40 -8.15 11.71 3.56
C GLU A 40 -7.76 12.79 4.59
N ASN A 41 -7.02 13.81 4.15
CA ASN A 41 -6.54 14.95 4.96
C ASN A 41 -5.76 14.52 6.22
N LEU A 42 -4.85 13.57 6.05
CA LEU A 42 -4.05 13.00 7.14
C LEU A 42 -2.86 13.90 7.51
N PRO A 43 -2.47 13.95 8.80
CA PRO A 43 -1.37 14.79 9.26
C PRO A 43 -0.01 14.38 8.66
N SER A 44 0.15 13.10 8.34
CA SER A 44 1.36 12.51 7.78
C SER A 44 1.02 11.48 6.71
N ILE A 45 2.01 11.10 5.90
CA ILE A 45 1.87 10.03 4.92
C ILE A 45 1.59 8.72 5.69
N PRO A 46 0.48 8.03 5.41
CA PRO A 46 0.23 6.75 6.03
C PRO A 46 1.23 5.69 5.58
N LEU A 47 1.44 4.69 6.42
CA LEU A 47 2.26 3.53 6.12
C LEU A 47 1.44 2.53 5.29
N PRO A 48 2.03 1.84 4.30
CA PRO A 48 1.31 0.89 3.46
C PRO A 48 0.55 -0.20 4.25
N TRP A 49 1.10 -0.69 5.36
CA TRP A 49 0.46 -1.73 6.18
C TRP A 49 -0.82 -1.25 6.88
N GLU A 50 -1.08 0.05 6.95
CA GLU A 50 -2.34 0.60 7.47
C GLU A 50 -3.51 0.44 6.46
N TYR A 51 -3.20 0.20 5.17
CA TYR A 51 -4.18 0.11 4.08
C TYR A 51 -4.24 -1.26 3.41
N PHE A 52 -3.17 -2.05 3.50
CA PHE A 52 -3.07 -3.37 2.87
C PHE A 52 -3.05 -4.47 3.91
N ASP A 53 -3.99 -5.41 3.79
CA ASP A 53 -4.10 -6.58 4.68
C ASP A 53 -2.94 -7.56 4.49
N MET A 54 -2.36 -7.56 3.29
CA MET A 54 -1.23 -8.41 2.94
C MET A 54 -0.31 -7.66 1.98
N ILE A 55 0.98 -7.74 2.25
CA ILE A 55 2.05 -7.17 1.41
C ILE A 55 3.00 -8.31 1.09
N GLY A 56 3.25 -8.56 -0.20
CA GLY A 56 4.18 -9.59 -0.63
C GLY A 56 5.02 -9.13 -1.82
N GLY A 57 6.14 -9.79 -2.03
CA GLY A 57 6.95 -9.54 -3.22
C GLY A 57 7.91 -10.68 -3.49
N THR A 58 8.52 -10.67 -4.69
CA THR A 58 9.54 -11.64 -5.07
C THR A 58 10.84 -10.93 -5.44
N GLY A 59 12.00 -11.53 -5.15
CA GLY A 59 13.30 -10.93 -5.47
C GLY A 59 13.55 -9.61 -4.72
N THR A 60 13.81 -8.53 -5.44
CA THR A 60 14.05 -7.18 -4.87
C THR A 60 12.80 -6.47 -4.37
N GLY A 61 11.61 -7.02 -4.64
CA GLY A 61 10.34 -6.48 -4.18
C GLY A 61 9.81 -7.11 -2.88
N GLY A 62 10.48 -8.16 -2.36
CA GLY A 62 10.11 -8.84 -1.10
C GLY A 62 10.84 -8.31 0.12
#